data_AF-T1FX01-F1
#
_entry.id   AF-T1FX01-F1
#
_cell.length_a   1.000
_cell.length_b   1.000
_cell.length_c   1.000
_cell.angle_alpha   90.00
_cell.angle_beta   90.00
_cell.angle_gamma   90.00
#
_symmetry.space_group_name_H-M   'P 1'
#
loop_
_entity.id
_entity.type
_entity.pdbx_description
1 polymer ?
#
loop_
_entity_poly.entity_id
_entity_poly.type
_entity_poly.pdbx_seq_one_letter_code
_entity_poly.pdbx_strand_id
1 'polypeptide(L)'
;RVLLRPWLENLIESQVVHGLEWLDQKQLIFKIPWKHRSKKSWSVEHSSVFLEWARNTGRWTPGDPEPNYAQLKTRLRCAFNKAPDILEIKEMHKTKCEEAYKVYRFIPKESQCSLIIIISPKL
;
A
#
# COMPACT_ATOMS: atom_id res chain seq x y z
N ARG A 1 14.84 0.93 -9.84
CA ARG A 1 13.91 1.44 -8.80
C ARG A 1 12.63 0.63 -8.88
N VAL A 2 12.18 0.01 -7.79
CA VAL A 2 10.95 -0.78 -7.78
C VAL A 2 9.74 0.16 -7.73
N LEU A 3 8.79 -0.01 -8.66
CA LEU A 3 7.56 0.78 -8.71
C LEU A 3 6.51 0.16 -7.78
N LEU A 4 5.79 1.02 -7.04
CA LEU A 4 4.81 0.54 -6.06
C LEU A 4 3.59 -0.11 -6.72
N ARG A 5 3.06 0.52 -7.77
CA ARG A 5 1.81 0.07 -8.42
C ARG A 5 1.89 -1.34 -9.00
N PRO A 6 2.84 -1.69 -9.88
CA PRO A 6 2.86 -3.03 -10.49
C PRO A 6 3.00 -4.15 -9.44
N TRP A 7 3.78 -3.89 -8.39
CA TRP A 7 3.89 -4.81 -7.25
C TRP A 7 2.57 -4.94 -6.49
N LEU A 8 1.89 -3.82 -6.22
CA LEU A 8 0.66 -3.81 -5.45
C LEU A 8 -0.51 -4.44 -6.21
N GLU A 9 -0.60 -4.21 -7.53
CA GLU A 9 -1.55 -4.90 -8.42
C GLU A 9 -1.38 -6.42 -8.29
N ASN A 10 -0.16 -6.93 -8.47
CA ASN A 10 0.12 -8.36 -8.31
C ASN A 10 -0.18 -8.88 -6.90
N LEU A 11 0.15 -8.10 -5.86
CA LEU A 11 -0.06 -8.51 -4.48
C LEU A 11 -1.55 -8.63 -4.14
N ILE A 12 -2.38 -7.71 -4.61
CA ILE A 12 -3.85 -7.77 -4.43
C ILE A 12 -4.41 -9.02 -5.12
N GLU A 13 -4.02 -9.28 -6.37
CA GLU A 13 -4.48 -10.45 -7.13
C GLU A 13 -4.04 -11.78 -6.51
N SER A 14 -2.86 -11.81 -5.88
CA SER A 14 -2.35 -13.03 -5.24
C SER A 14 -3.12 -13.44 -3.97
N GLN A 15 -3.87 -12.51 -3.37
CA GLN A 15 -4.63 -12.71 -2.13
C GLN A 15 -3.82 -13.27 -0.94
N VAL A 16 -2.50 -13.17 -0.96
CA VAL A 16 -1.62 -13.70 0.11
C VAL A 16 -1.66 -12.85 1.38
N VAL A 17 -2.02 -11.57 1.25
CA VAL A 17 -2.13 -10.64 2.38
C VAL A 17 -3.59 -10.51 2.79
N HIS A 18 -3.93 -11.02 3.98
CA HIS A 18 -5.29 -10.93 4.50
C HIS A 18 -5.75 -9.48 4.65
N GLY A 19 -6.94 -9.16 4.11
CA GLY A 19 -7.56 -7.84 4.16
C GLY A 19 -7.02 -6.82 3.14
N LEU A 20 -6.02 -7.17 2.34
CA LEU A 20 -5.62 -6.42 1.14
C LEU A 20 -6.45 -6.93 -0.04
N GLU A 21 -7.44 -6.16 -0.46
CA GLU A 21 -8.39 -6.60 -1.49
C GLU A 21 -9.04 -5.43 -2.21
N TRP A 22 -9.60 -5.72 -3.39
CA TRP A 22 -10.44 -4.80 -4.14
C TRP A 22 -11.73 -4.49 -3.37
N LEU A 23 -12.07 -3.22 -3.25
CA LEU A 23 -13.41 -2.76 -2.86
C LEU A 23 -14.29 -2.56 -4.09
N ASP A 24 -13.70 -2.05 -5.18
CA ASP A 24 -14.32 -1.92 -6.49
C ASP A 24 -13.22 -2.06 -7.56
N GLN A 25 -13.14 -3.25 -8.17
CA GLN A 25 -12.14 -3.53 -9.19
C GLN A 25 -12.37 -2.73 -10.49
N LYS A 26 -13.62 -2.36 -10.81
CA LYS A 26 -13.91 -1.54 -12.01
C LYS A 26 -13.41 -0.11 -11.85
N GLN A 27 -13.54 0.44 -10.64
CA GLN A 27 -13.03 1.78 -10.30
C GLN A 27 -11.56 1.77 -9.85
N LEU A 28 -10.92 0.60 -9.80
CA LEU A 28 -9.57 0.37 -9.28
C LEU A 28 -9.38 0.83 -7.83
N ILE A 29 -10.42 0.66 -7.00
CA ILE A 29 -10.43 1.00 -5.58
C ILE A 29 -10.15 -0.25 -4.75
N PHE A 30 -9.20 -0.15 -3.84
CA PHE A 30 -8.79 -1.25 -2.96
C PHE A 30 -8.53 -0.74 -1.55
N LYS A 31 -8.48 -1.65 -0.58
CA LYS A 31 -8.16 -1.34 0.81
C LYS A 31 -6.88 -2.03 1.26
N ILE A 32 -6.20 -1.43 2.23
CA ILE A 32 -5.00 -1.98 2.87
C ILE A 32 -5.22 -2.04 4.39
N PRO A 33 -4.97 -3.18 5.04
CA PRO A 33 -4.98 -3.27 6.50
C PRO A 33 -4.02 -2.25 7.12
N TRP A 34 -4.50 -1.51 8.13
CA TRP A 34 -3.76 -0.41 8.74
C TRP A 34 -3.84 -0.38 10.27
N LYS A 35 -4.03 -1.55 10.88
CA LYS A 35 -4.14 -1.73 12.34
C LYS A 35 -2.92 -1.14 13.05
N HIS A 36 -3.17 -0.46 14.17
CA HIS A 36 -2.12 0.14 14.98
C HIS A 36 -1.48 -0.90 15.90
N ARG A 37 -0.15 -0.91 16.02
CA ARG A 37 0.59 -1.90 16.82
C ARG A 37 0.20 -1.89 18.31
N SER A 38 -0.25 -0.75 18.84
CA SER A 38 -0.69 -0.64 20.23
C SER A 38 -2.06 -1.27 20.52
N LYS A 39 -2.78 -1.79 19.51
CA LYS A 39 -4.03 -2.52 19.73
C LYS A 39 -3.73 -3.91 20.29
N LYS A 40 -4.51 -4.36 21.28
CA LYS A 40 -4.35 -5.69 21.92
C LYS A 40 -4.47 -6.85 20.93
N SER A 41 -5.35 -6.74 19.93
CA SER A 41 -5.53 -7.73 18.87
C SER A 41 -4.57 -7.56 17.68
N TRP A 42 -3.43 -6.89 17.87
CA TRP A 42 -2.40 -6.81 16.84
C TRP A 42 -1.50 -8.06 16.87
N SER A 43 -1.11 -8.51 15.68
CA SER A 43 -0.25 -9.65 15.39
C SER A 43 0.65 -9.29 14.19
N VAL A 44 1.67 -10.11 13.94
CA VAL A 44 2.58 -9.93 12.80
C VAL A 44 1.85 -9.96 11.46
N GLU A 45 0.76 -10.72 11.34
CA GLU A 45 -0.06 -10.83 10.13
C GLU A 45 -0.61 -9.47 9.67
N HIS A 46 -0.95 -8.58 10.62
CA HIS A 46 -1.39 -7.21 10.31
C HIS A 46 -0.26 -6.31 9.77
N SER A 47 0.98 -6.82 9.73
CA SER A 47 2.14 -6.16 9.14
C SER A 47 2.65 -6.83 7.87
N SER A 48 1.97 -7.88 7.40
CA SER A 48 2.35 -8.68 6.22
C SER A 48 2.55 -7.80 4.97
N VAL A 49 1.67 -6.85 4.68
CA VAL A 49 1.84 -5.92 3.53
C VAL A 49 3.14 -5.12 3.62
N PHE A 50 3.58 -4.73 4.82
CA PHE A 50 4.83 -3.99 5.01
C PHE A 50 6.05 -4.91 4.84
N LEU A 51 5.92 -6.16 5.26
CA LEU A 51 6.94 -7.20 5.11
C LEU A 51 7.12 -7.59 3.65
N GLU A 52 6.03 -7.82 2.91
CA GLU A 52 6.06 -8.11 1.47
C GLU A 52 6.70 -6.98 0.67
N TRP A 53 6.45 -5.71 1.06
CA TRP A 53 7.13 -4.58 0.43
C TRP A 53 8.64 -4.58 0.70
N ALA A 54 9.04 -4.94 1.93
CA ALA A 54 10.45 -5.06 2.29
C ALA A 54 11.14 -6.17 1.47
N ARG A 55 10.48 -7.33 1.31
CA ARG A 55 10.94 -8.44 0.47
C ARG A 55 11.11 -8.00 -0.98
N ASN A 56 10.08 -7.41 -1.56
CA ASN A 56 10.06 -6.94 -2.94
C ASN A 56 11.11 -5.86 -3.24
N THR A 57 11.50 -5.08 -2.23
CA THR A 57 12.55 -4.06 -2.38
C THR A 57 13.95 -4.54 -1.97
N GLY A 58 14.10 -5.82 -1.61
CA GLY A 58 15.37 -6.41 -1.15
C GLY A 58 15.87 -5.84 0.19
N ARG A 59 14.96 -5.26 1.00
CA ARG A 59 15.28 -4.64 2.29
C ARG A 59 15.16 -5.60 3.47
N TRP A 60 14.56 -6.77 3.25
CA TRP A 60 14.46 -7.85 4.21
C TRP A 60 14.21 -9.16 3.47
N THR A 61 14.80 -10.25 3.95
CA THR A 61 14.61 -11.63 3.45
C THR A 61 14.37 -12.59 4.62
N PRO A 62 13.79 -13.78 4.40
CA PRO A 62 13.50 -14.74 5.49
C PRO A 62 14.71 -15.20 6.32
N GLY A 63 15.93 -15.02 5.82
CA GLY A 63 17.16 -15.31 6.57
C GLY A 63 17.63 -14.16 7.47
N ASP A 64 17.03 -12.97 7.36
CA ASP A 64 17.38 -11.81 8.18
C ASP A 64 16.73 -11.88 9.57
N PRO A 65 17.29 -11.16 10.56
CA PRO A 65 16.64 -10.98 11.85
C PRO A 65 15.23 -10.36 11.73
N GLU A 66 14.45 -10.53 12.79
CA GLU A 66 13.11 -9.95 12.91
C GLU A 66 13.13 -8.44 12.61
N PRO A 67 12.33 -7.95 11.64
CA PRO A 67 12.43 -6.57 11.21
C PRO A 67 11.70 -5.60 12.14
N ASN A 68 12.09 -4.34 12.08
CA ASN A 68 11.32 -3.28 12.71
C ASN A 68 10.06 -2.93 11.87
N TYR A 69 8.91 -3.49 12.25
CA TYR A 69 7.63 -3.26 11.56
C TYR A 69 7.22 -1.80 11.43
N ALA A 70 7.56 -0.93 12.40
CA ALA A 70 7.26 0.50 12.31
C ALA A 70 8.09 1.18 11.22
N GLN A 71 9.34 0.74 11.03
CA GLN A 71 10.20 1.20 9.94
C GLN A 71 9.68 0.70 8.58
N LEU A 72 9.28 -0.57 8.48
CA LEU A 72 8.69 -1.12 7.25
C LEU A 72 7.41 -0.37 6.85
N LYS A 73 6.51 -0.14 7.81
CA LYS A 73 5.30 0.67 7.62
C LYS A 73 5.61 2.08 7.14
N THR A 74 6.63 2.72 7.72
CA THR A 74 7.08 4.06 7.28
C THR A 74 7.58 4.04 5.85
N ARG A 75 8.37 3.03 5.45
CA ARG A 75 8.87 2.89 4.08
C ARG A 75 7.74 2.70 3.08
N LEU A 76 6.75 1.85 3.37
CA LEU A 76 5.60 1.66 2.49
C LEU A 76 4.77 2.95 2.37
N ARG A 77 4.49 3.63 3.49
CA ARG A 77 3.80 4.94 3.47
C ARG A 77 4.52 5.96 2.60
N CYS A 78 5.85 6.04 2.70
CA CYS A 78 6.63 6.94 1.86
C CYS A 78 6.59 6.54 0.38
N ALA A 79 6.45 5.26 0.05
CA ALA A 79 6.26 4.81 -1.32
C ALA A 79 4.90 5.26 -1.88
N PHE A 80 3.82 5.15 -1.08
CA PHE A 80 2.50 5.68 -1.46
C PHE A 80 2.54 7.19 -1.72
N ASN A 81 3.14 7.97 -0.81
CA ASN A 81 3.26 9.42 -0.97
C ASN A 81 4.07 9.85 -2.20
N LYS A 82 4.92 8.97 -2.73
CA LYS A 82 5.75 9.22 -3.92
C LYS A 82 5.17 8.60 -5.20
N ALA A 83 4.06 7.86 -5.13
CA ALA A 83 3.44 7.22 -6.26
C ALA A 83 2.40 8.19 -6.87
N PRO A 84 2.70 8.84 -8.00
CA PRO A 84 1.79 9.82 -8.60
C PRO A 84 0.52 9.17 -9.18
N ASP A 85 0.54 7.86 -9.37
CA ASP A 85 -0.51 7.04 -9.96
C ASP A 85 -1.38 6.30 -8.94
N ILE A 86 -1.24 6.64 -7.65
CA ILE A 86 -2.04 6.08 -6.56
C ILE A 86 -2.58 7.23 -5.71
N LEU A 87 -3.90 7.24 -5.50
CA LEU A 87 -4.60 8.24 -4.71
C LEU A 87 -5.10 7.62 -3.39
N GLU A 88 -4.91 8.29 -2.27
CA GLU A 88 -5.51 7.93 -0.97
C GLU A 88 -6.91 8.54 -0.87
N ILE A 89 -7.94 7.71 -0.61
CA ILE A 89 -9.33 8.15 -0.45
C ILE A 89 -9.67 8.16 1.05
N LYS A 90 -9.38 9.28 1.70
CA LYS A 90 -9.43 9.40 3.17
C LYS A 90 -10.83 9.25 3.73
N GLU A 91 -11.83 9.68 2.96
CA GLU A 91 -13.26 9.65 3.28
C GLU A 91 -13.76 8.21 3.46
N MET A 92 -13.11 7.25 2.79
CA MET A 92 -13.48 5.82 2.83
C MET A 92 -12.68 5.02 3.87
N HIS A 93 -11.75 5.66 4.58
CA HIS A 93 -10.97 4.98 5.62
C HIS A 93 -11.85 4.49 6.77
N LYS A 94 -11.50 3.31 7.32
CA LYS A 94 -12.03 2.87 8.61
C LYS A 94 -10.86 2.57 9.53
N THR A 95 -10.43 3.56 10.33
CA THR A 95 -9.24 3.43 11.18
C THR A 95 -9.55 3.17 12.66
N LYS A 96 -10.81 3.31 13.07
CA LYS A 96 -11.24 3.18 14.47
C LYS A 96 -11.75 1.79 14.84
N CYS A 97 -12.09 0.95 13.86
CA CYS A 97 -12.54 -0.42 14.07
C CYS A 97 -11.38 -1.38 14.38
N GLU A 98 -11.72 -2.58 14.81
CA GLU A 98 -10.76 -3.65 15.06
C GLU A 98 -10.00 -4.03 13.78
N GLU A 99 -10.72 -4.27 12.69
CA GLU A 99 -10.17 -4.47 11.36
C GLU A 99 -9.97 -3.13 10.65
N ALA A 100 -9.04 -2.33 11.19
CA ALA A 100 -8.75 -1.01 10.66
C ALA A 100 -8.07 -1.08 9.28
N TYR A 101 -8.52 -0.27 8.32
CA TYR A 101 -7.96 -0.18 6.98
C TYR A 101 -7.96 1.25 6.41
N LYS A 102 -7.14 1.44 5.39
CA LYS A 102 -7.10 2.61 4.52
C LYS A 102 -7.51 2.25 3.10
N VAL A 103 -7.97 3.23 2.33
CA VAL A 103 -8.52 3.03 0.99
C VAL A 103 -7.71 3.84 0.00
N TYR A 104 -7.39 3.20 -1.11
CA TYR A 104 -6.60 3.77 -2.19
C TYR A 104 -7.24 3.46 -3.53
N ARG A 105 -6.87 4.23 -4.53
CA ARG A 105 -7.30 4.05 -5.92
C ARG A 105 -6.13 4.18 -6.87
N PHE A 106 -6.02 3.28 -7.82
CA PHE A 106 -5.11 3.47 -8.95
C PHE A 106 -5.69 4.46 -9.95
N ILE A 107 -4.88 5.41 -10.41
CA ILE A 107 -5.26 6.30 -11.51
C ILE A 107 -5.30 5.48 -12.80
N PRO A 108 -6.40 5.47 -13.58
CA PRO A 108 -6.46 4.74 -14.86
C PRO A 108 -5.29 5.11 -15.77
N LYS A 109 -4.69 4.13 -16.44
CA LYS A 109 -3.49 4.34 -17.28
C LYS A 109 -3.74 5.39 -18.38
N GLU A 110 -4.94 5.42 -18.92
CA GLU A 110 -5.41 6.42 -19.90
C GLU A 110 -5.36 7.86 -19.36
N SER A 111 -5.64 8.05 -18.07
CA SER A 111 -5.61 9.36 -17.41
C SER A 111 -4.20 9.78 -16.96
N GLN A 112 -3.21 8.88 -16.99
CA GLN A 112 -1.83 9.21 -16.59
C GLN A 112 -1.12 10.12 -17.60
N CYS A 113 -1.40 9.97 -18.90
CA CYS A 113 -0.85 10.84 -19.94
C CYS A 113 -1.22 12.32 -19.73
N SER A 114 -2.42 12.61 -19.21
CA SER A 114 -2.87 13.98 -18.94
C SER A 114 -2.28 14.56 -17.65
N LEU A 115 -1.99 13.73 -16.64
CA LEU A 115 -1.42 14.16 -15.35
C LEU A 115 0.08 14.48 -15.43
N ILE A 116 0.85 13.75 -16.25
CA ILE A 116 2.29 14.02 -16.44
C ILE A 116 2.53 15.44 -17.02
N ILE A 117 1.60 15.93 -17.84
CA ILE A 117 1.67 17.27 -18.44
C ILE A 117 1.47 18.38 -17.40
N ILE A 118 0.65 18.14 -16.37
CA ILE A 118 0.29 19.19 -15.37
C ILE A 118 1.35 19.31 -14.28
N ILE A 119 2.06 18.22 -13.94
CA ILE A 119 3.02 18.19 -12.82
C ILE A 119 4.47 18.43 -13.31
N SER A 120 4.69 18.58 -14.62
CA SER A 120 5.99 18.99 -15.15
C SER A 120 6.20 20.49 -14.86
N PRO A 121 7.25 20.90 -14.11
CA PRO A 121 7.55 22.31 -13.98
C PRO A 121 7.90 22.83 -15.37
N LYS A 122 7.18 23.86 -15.83
CA LYS A 122 7.60 24.67 -16.98
C LYS A 122 9.04 25.12 -16.71
N LEU A 123 9.95 24.76 -17.63
CA LEU A 123 11.32 25.29 -17.68
C LEU A 123 11.31 26.82 -17.67
#